data_AF-A0A1M3PUC5-F1
#
_entry.id   AF-A0A1M3PUC5-F1
#
_cell.length_a   1.000
_cell.length_b   1.000
_cell.length_c   1.000
_cell.angle_alpha   90.00
_cell.angle_beta   90.00
_cell.angle_gamma   90.00
#
_symmetry.space_group_name_H-M   'P 1'
#
loop_
_entity.id
_entity.type
_entity.pdbx_description
1 polymer ?
#
loop_
_entity_poly.entity_id
_entity_poly.type
_entity_poly.pdbx_seq_one_letter_code
_entity_poly.pdbx_strand_id
1 'polypeptide(L)'
;MLALLAGCGDLPRPFAGNPGATAVRLSQPPPARLAVEAPGGALLTDKAAATLTTAVALALAAREVPAVADPPRKGDWRLVIGATAQDGTVVPGFTVLDPQGATKGSTEAAPVDAAIWSRGDPVDLARIGNQAAGPIATLLTGIEAARRESDPTSLVNRPIRVAVKPVTGAPGDGDAALARQMRLELPKLGLVVQDQPAGADFTVAGQVIATPAAGHQVHVEIRWGVIDASGHDLGRVVQLNEVPAGTLNGFWADIAVVVAQEAAGGVNDVIQNSIGKRK
;
A
#
# COMPACT_ATOMS: atom_id res chain seq x y z
N MET A 1 59.22 28.41 -17.63
CA MET A 1 58.81 27.67 -16.43
C MET A 1 57.30 27.85 -16.29
N LEU A 2 56.51 26.95 -16.88
CA LEU A 2 55.04 26.93 -16.80
C LEU A 2 54.64 26.33 -15.44
N ALA A 3 53.83 27.04 -14.67
CA ALA A 3 53.14 26.50 -13.50
C ALA A 3 51.68 26.18 -13.90
N LEU A 4 51.34 24.89 -13.96
CA LEU A 4 49.98 24.39 -14.15
C LEU A 4 49.23 24.42 -12.80
N LEU A 5 48.11 25.13 -12.74
CA LEU A 5 47.13 25.01 -11.67
C LEU A 5 46.32 23.72 -11.89
N ALA A 6 46.41 22.77 -10.97
CA ALA A 6 45.47 21.65 -10.86
C ALA A 6 44.49 21.96 -9.72
N GLY A 7 43.23 22.23 -10.06
CA GLY A 7 42.17 22.51 -9.10
C GLY A 7 40.80 22.09 -9.63
N CYS A 8 40.48 20.81 -9.48
CA CYS A 8 39.10 20.31 -9.46
C CYS A 8 38.99 19.34 -8.28
N GLY A 9 38.57 19.86 -7.12
CA GLY A 9 38.09 19.05 -6.02
C GLY A 9 36.68 18.56 -6.35
N ASP A 10 36.42 17.28 -6.12
CA ASP A 10 35.12 16.65 -6.34
C ASP A 10 34.07 17.32 -5.43
N LEU A 11 33.01 17.87 -6.01
CA LEU A 11 31.92 18.50 -5.24
C LEU A 11 31.22 17.43 -4.39
N PRO A 12 30.88 17.70 -3.12
CA PRO A 12 30.04 16.80 -2.35
C PRO A 12 28.69 16.65 -3.07
N ARG A 13 28.32 15.41 -3.40
CA ARG A 13 27.04 15.05 -4.03
C ARG A 13 26.08 14.54 -2.94
N PRO A 14 25.33 15.41 -2.25
CA PRO A 14 24.44 15.00 -1.15
C PRO A 14 23.26 14.11 -1.59
N PHE A 15 23.07 13.87 -2.89
CA PHE A 15 21.98 13.06 -3.45
C PHE A 15 22.43 11.88 -4.31
N ALA A 16 23.73 11.52 -4.29
CA ALA A 16 24.19 10.30 -4.95
C ALA A 16 23.87 9.08 -4.06
N GLY A 17 22.78 8.37 -4.38
CA GLY A 17 22.61 6.96 -4.01
C GLY A 17 21.53 6.60 -2.98
N ASN A 18 20.72 7.54 -2.46
CA ASN A 18 19.59 7.15 -1.61
C ASN A 18 18.54 8.26 -1.50
N PRO A 19 17.56 8.35 -2.42
CA PRO A 19 16.58 9.43 -2.37
C PRO A 19 15.53 9.26 -1.25
N GLY A 20 15.65 8.21 -0.42
CA GLY A 20 14.87 8.00 0.80
C GLY A 20 13.36 8.08 0.60
N ALA A 21 12.63 8.27 1.71
CA ALA A 21 11.18 8.44 1.73
C ALA A 21 10.66 9.56 0.80
N THR A 22 11.53 10.48 0.37
CA THR A 22 11.18 11.61 -0.51
C THR A 22 10.96 11.18 -1.96
N ALA A 23 11.74 10.24 -2.50
CA ALA A 23 11.46 9.68 -3.84
C ALA A 23 10.14 8.88 -3.86
N VAL A 24 9.83 8.17 -2.77
CA VAL A 24 8.57 7.43 -2.63
C VAL A 24 7.37 8.37 -2.54
N ARG A 25 7.51 9.54 -1.90
CA ARG A 25 6.45 10.57 -1.87
C ARG A 25 6.23 11.24 -3.24
N LEU A 26 7.26 11.32 -4.08
CA LEU A 26 7.18 11.90 -5.42
C LEU A 26 6.69 10.91 -6.48
N SER A 27 6.77 9.60 -6.23
CA SER A 27 6.27 8.55 -7.13
C SER A 27 4.85 8.10 -6.83
N GLN A 28 4.25 8.55 -5.72
CA GLN A 28 2.83 8.31 -5.46
C GLN A 28 2.01 9.08 -6.49
N PRO A 29 1.17 8.39 -7.30
CA PRO A 29 0.28 9.09 -8.21
C PRO A 29 -0.55 10.08 -7.37
N PRO A 30 -0.78 11.30 -7.89
CA PRO A 30 -1.57 12.28 -7.18
C PRO A 30 -2.93 11.66 -6.80
N PRO A 31 -3.50 12.04 -5.66
CA PRO A 31 -4.80 11.53 -5.23
C PRO A 31 -5.81 11.70 -6.37
N ALA A 32 -6.64 10.69 -6.56
CA ALA A 32 -7.61 10.67 -7.65
C ALA A 32 -8.52 11.91 -7.53
N ARG A 33 -8.45 12.79 -8.53
CA ARG A 33 -9.31 13.96 -8.68
C ARG A 33 -10.75 13.50 -8.96
N LEU A 34 -11.72 14.13 -8.31
CA LEU A 34 -13.14 13.89 -8.56
C LEU A 34 -13.73 15.02 -9.42
N ALA A 35 -13.96 14.75 -10.70
CA ALA A 35 -14.64 15.67 -11.60
C ALA A 35 -16.16 15.61 -11.36
N VAL A 36 -16.73 16.72 -10.88
CA VAL A 36 -18.19 16.87 -10.75
C VAL A 36 -18.74 17.21 -12.12
N GLU A 37 -19.56 16.32 -12.67
CA GLU A 37 -20.12 16.45 -14.00
C GLU A 37 -21.46 17.19 -13.93
N ALA A 38 -21.68 18.11 -14.88
CA ALA A 38 -22.94 18.81 -14.98
C ALA A 38 -24.08 17.81 -15.18
N PRO A 39 -25.21 17.98 -14.49
CA PRO A 39 -26.27 17.00 -14.56
C PRO A 39 -26.97 16.98 -15.92
N GLY A 40 -26.75 15.93 -16.70
CA GLY A 40 -27.47 15.69 -17.95
C GLY A 40 -28.97 15.40 -17.77
N GLY A 41 -29.42 15.16 -16.53
CA GLY A 41 -30.80 14.84 -16.17
C GLY A 41 -31.29 15.50 -14.88
N ALA A 42 -30.74 16.65 -14.48
CA ALA A 42 -31.16 17.33 -13.25
C ALA A 42 -32.50 18.05 -13.36
N LEU A 43 -33.15 18.15 -14.52
CA LEU A 43 -34.32 19.03 -14.69
C LEU A 43 -34.00 20.51 -14.35
N LEU A 44 -32.77 20.95 -14.64
CA LEU A 44 -32.29 22.32 -14.46
C LEU A 44 -31.88 22.93 -15.80
N THR A 45 -31.89 24.26 -15.89
CA THR A 45 -31.24 24.97 -17.01
C THR A 45 -29.73 24.79 -16.96
N ASP A 46 -29.03 24.92 -18.10
CA ASP A 46 -27.57 24.77 -18.16
C ASP A 46 -26.82 25.67 -17.16
N LYS A 47 -27.31 26.90 -16.98
CA LYS A 47 -26.74 27.85 -16.00
C LYS A 47 -26.93 27.37 -14.57
N ALA A 48 -28.13 26.92 -14.21
CA ALA A 48 -28.41 26.39 -12.88
C ALA A 48 -27.65 25.08 -12.62
N ALA A 49 -27.57 24.21 -13.63
CA ALA A 49 -26.79 22.98 -13.61
C ALA A 49 -25.30 23.27 -13.32
N ALA A 50 -24.67 24.21 -14.05
CA ALA A 50 -23.28 24.62 -13.80
C ALA A 50 -23.08 25.23 -12.40
N THR A 51 -24.07 25.98 -11.91
CA THR A 51 -24.07 26.56 -10.56
C THR A 51 -24.10 25.46 -9.50
N LEU A 52 -24.94 24.44 -9.67
CA LEU A 52 -25.00 23.29 -8.78
C LEU A 52 -23.71 22.46 -8.80
N THR A 53 -23.15 22.20 -9.98
CA THR A 53 -21.85 21.51 -10.13
C THR A 53 -20.76 22.20 -9.32
N THR A 54 -20.68 23.54 -9.45
CA THR A 54 -19.72 24.37 -8.72
C THR A 54 -19.96 24.31 -7.22
N ALA A 55 -21.22 24.43 -6.78
CA ALA A 55 -21.59 24.34 -5.38
C ALA A 55 -21.20 22.99 -4.75
N VAL A 56 -21.46 21.88 -5.44
CA VAL A 56 -21.10 20.53 -4.96
C VAL A 56 -19.59 20.37 -4.89
N ALA A 57 -18.84 20.80 -5.93
CA ALA A 57 -17.38 20.73 -5.93
C ALA A 57 -16.76 21.52 -4.77
N LEU A 58 -17.23 22.75 -4.52
CA LEU A 58 -16.77 23.58 -3.42
C LEU A 58 -17.10 22.97 -2.05
N ALA A 59 -18.31 22.43 -1.88
CA ALA A 59 -18.72 21.80 -0.63
C ALA A 59 -17.92 20.52 -0.33
N LEU A 60 -17.54 19.75 -1.36
CA LEU A 60 -16.67 18.59 -1.23
C LEU A 60 -15.22 19.00 -0.93
N ALA A 61 -14.70 20.02 -1.61
CA ALA A 61 -13.37 20.57 -1.34
C ALA A 61 -13.24 21.08 0.11
N ALA A 62 -14.28 21.72 0.65
CA ALA A 62 -14.34 22.14 2.05
C ALA A 62 -14.29 20.97 3.06
N ARG A 63 -14.51 19.73 2.58
CA ARG A 63 -14.43 18.48 3.36
C ARG A 63 -13.21 17.64 2.96
N GLU A 64 -12.19 18.28 2.41
CA GLU A 64 -10.92 17.68 1.97
C GLU A 64 -11.07 16.61 0.88
N VAL A 65 -12.22 16.55 0.19
CA VAL A 65 -12.38 15.73 -1.02
C VAL A 65 -11.89 16.54 -2.21
N PRO A 66 -10.89 16.07 -2.99
CA PRO A 66 -10.30 16.82 -4.11
C PRO A 66 -11.24 16.86 -5.33
N ALA A 67 -12.33 17.62 -5.20
CA ALA A 67 -13.39 17.77 -6.19
C ALA A 67 -13.29 19.09 -6.96
N VAL A 68 -13.73 19.07 -8.21
CA VAL A 68 -13.63 20.17 -9.17
C VAL A 68 -14.84 20.19 -10.11
N ALA A 69 -15.23 21.37 -10.56
CA ALA A 69 -16.34 21.56 -11.51
C ALA A 69 -15.85 21.81 -12.95
N ASP A 70 -14.81 21.09 -13.38
CA ASP A 70 -14.28 21.18 -14.75
C ASP A 70 -14.59 19.90 -15.53
N PRO A 71 -14.47 19.91 -16.87
CA PRO A 71 -14.56 18.70 -17.67
C PRO A 71 -13.62 17.58 -17.16
N PRO A 72 -14.11 16.33 -17.12
CA PRO A 72 -13.32 15.19 -16.68
C PRO A 72 -12.16 14.93 -17.63
N ARG A 73 -11.00 14.59 -17.05
CA ARG A 73 -9.78 14.21 -17.77
C ARG A 73 -9.63 12.70 -17.76
N LYS A 74 -8.79 12.17 -18.66
CA LYS A 74 -8.44 10.75 -18.65
C LYS A 74 -7.82 10.38 -17.29
N GLY A 75 -8.41 9.40 -16.61
CA GLY A 75 -7.97 8.98 -15.28
C GLY A 75 -8.76 9.59 -14.11
N ASP A 76 -9.63 10.57 -14.37
CA ASP A 76 -10.47 11.17 -13.32
C ASP A 76 -11.59 10.21 -12.91
N TRP A 77 -11.89 10.23 -11.63
CA TRP A 77 -13.17 9.75 -11.14
C TRP A 77 -14.22 10.81 -11.42
N ARG A 78 -15.46 10.39 -11.62
CA ARG A 78 -16.55 11.31 -11.96
C ARG A 78 -17.68 11.21 -10.97
N LEU A 79 -18.22 12.35 -10.56
CA LEU A 79 -19.46 12.45 -9.81
C LEU A 79 -20.53 12.98 -10.76
N VAL A 80 -21.41 12.10 -11.22
CA VAL A 80 -22.52 12.46 -12.09
C VAL A 80 -23.71 12.84 -11.23
N ILE A 81 -24.20 14.07 -11.42
CA ILE A 81 -25.40 14.56 -10.76
C ILE A 81 -26.61 14.20 -11.64
N GLY A 82 -27.65 13.66 -11.02
CA GLY A 82 -28.96 13.43 -11.63
C GLY A 82 -30.07 13.97 -10.74
N ALA A 83 -31.31 13.94 -11.21
CA ALA A 83 -32.45 14.23 -10.37
C ALA A 83 -33.68 13.44 -10.83
N THR A 84 -34.51 13.05 -9.87
CA THR A 84 -35.78 12.36 -10.14
C THR A 84 -36.93 13.15 -9.56
N ALA A 85 -37.95 13.47 -10.36
CA ALA A 85 -39.16 14.12 -9.88
C ALA A 85 -40.12 13.09 -9.26
N GLN A 86 -40.61 13.36 -8.05
CA GLN A 86 -41.55 12.53 -7.31
C GLN A 86 -42.50 13.43 -6.49
N ASP A 87 -43.81 13.28 -6.69
CA ASP A 87 -44.87 13.87 -5.87
C ASP A 87 -44.67 15.37 -5.51
N GLY A 88 -44.35 16.21 -6.51
CA GLY A 88 -44.14 17.65 -6.31
C GLY A 88 -42.76 18.03 -5.74
N THR A 89 -41.88 17.05 -5.55
CA THR A 89 -40.48 17.25 -5.15
C THR A 89 -39.52 16.71 -6.21
N VAL A 90 -38.26 17.11 -6.11
CA VAL A 90 -37.15 16.63 -6.91
C VAL A 90 -36.09 16.09 -5.95
N VAL A 91 -35.71 14.83 -6.16
CA VAL A 91 -34.68 14.14 -5.38
C VAL A 91 -33.37 14.15 -6.17
N PRO A 92 -32.34 14.89 -5.73
CA PRO A 92 -31.04 14.91 -6.39
C PRO A 92 -30.29 13.60 -6.13
N GLY A 93 -29.84 12.95 -7.19
CA GLY A 93 -29.03 11.73 -7.14
C GLY A 93 -27.58 12.02 -7.50
N PHE A 94 -26.65 11.30 -6.88
CA PHE A 94 -25.21 11.42 -7.09
C PHE A 94 -24.62 10.05 -7.33
N THR A 95 -24.01 9.86 -8.50
CA THR A 95 -23.42 8.58 -8.90
C THR A 95 -21.93 8.74 -9.11
N VAL A 96 -21.14 7.89 -8.45
CA VAL A 96 -19.68 7.87 -8.58
C VAL A 96 -19.29 6.86 -9.65
N LEU A 97 -18.55 7.32 -10.66
CA LEU A 97 -17.98 6.50 -11.72
C LEU A 97 -16.45 6.45 -11.58
N ASP A 98 -15.87 5.28 -11.86
CA ASP A 98 -14.42 5.13 -12.00
C ASP A 98 -13.90 5.71 -13.34
N PRO A 99 -12.57 5.76 -13.55
CA PRO A 99 -11.99 6.25 -14.80
C PRO A 99 -12.33 5.43 -16.04
N GLN A 100 -12.85 4.21 -15.87
CA GLN A 100 -13.33 3.35 -16.95
C GLN A 100 -14.82 3.60 -17.25
N GLY A 101 -15.49 4.42 -16.45
CA GLY A 101 -16.90 4.75 -16.57
C GLY A 101 -17.84 3.78 -15.87
N ALA A 102 -17.33 2.84 -15.07
CA ALA A 102 -18.15 1.91 -14.31
C ALA A 102 -18.66 2.56 -13.02
N THR A 103 -19.95 2.36 -12.73
CA THR A 103 -20.58 2.82 -11.48
C THR A 103 -19.99 2.10 -10.27
N LYS A 104 -19.55 2.85 -9.27
CA LYS A 104 -19.03 2.31 -7.99
C LYS A 104 -19.98 2.50 -6.82
N GLY A 105 -20.93 3.42 -6.95
CA GLY A 105 -22.00 3.59 -5.99
C GLY A 105 -22.76 4.88 -6.23
N SER A 106 -23.89 5.00 -5.54
CA SER A 106 -24.76 6.16 -5.65
C SER A 106 -25.32 6.53 -4.27
N THR A 107 -25.67 7.80 -4.12
CA THR A 107 -26.39 8.33 -2.95
C THR A 107 -27.37 9.38 -3.42
N GLU A 108 -28.41 9.62 -2.64
CA GLU A 108 -29.40 10.68 -2.88
C GLU A 108 -29.26 11.77 -1.82
N ALA A 109 -29.63 13.00 -2.18
CA ALA A 109 -29.84 14.09 -1.22
C ALA A 109 -31.31 14.13 -0.77
N ALA A 110 -31.58 14.97 0.23
CA ALA A 110 -32.94 15.22 0.68
C ALA A 110 -33.82 15.74 -0.48
N PRO A 111 -35.11 15.35 -0.54
CA PRO A 111 -36.06 15.90 -1.51
C PRO A 111 -36.13 17.43 -1.42
N VAL A 112 -36.15 18.09 -2.58
CA VAL A 112 -36.30 19.54 -2.71
C VAL A 112 -37.65 19.81 -3.36
N ASP A 113 -38.38 20.82 -2.89
CA ASP A 113 -39.61 21.26 -3.55
C ASP A 113 -39.35 21.56 -5.05
N ALA A 114 -40.23 21.07 -5.94
CA ALA A 114 -40.00 21.17 -7.37
C ALA A 114 -39.99 22.62 -7.89
N ALA A 115 -40.73 23.54 -7.25
CA ALA A 115 -40.70 24.95 -7.61
C ALA A 115 -39.40 25.61 -7.14
N ILE A 116 -38.86 25.21 -5.98
CA ILE A 116 -37.53 25.66 -5.53
C ILE A 116 -36.45 25.16 -6.48
N TRP A 117 -36.48 23.87 -6.80
CA TRP A 117 -35.51 23.24 -7.70
C TRP A 117 -35.53 23.90 -9.09
N SER A 118 -36.70 24.05 -9.70
CA SER A 118 -36.86 24.60 -11.05
C SER A 118 -36.43 26.07 -11.17
N ARG A 119 -36.51 26.85 -10.08
CA ARG A 119 -36.00 28.24 -10.07
C ARG A 119 -34.48 28.30 -10.21
N GLY A 120 -33.76 27.30 -9.70
CA GLY A 120 -32.30 27.23 -9.79
C GLY A 120 -31.57 28.42 -9.14
N ASP A 121 -32.11 28.94 -8.04
CA ASP A 121 -31.50 30.07 -7.32
C ASP A 121 -30.12 29.67 -6.76
N PRO A 122 -29.05 30.48 -6.96
CA PRO A 122 -27.72 30.13 -6.48
C PRO A 122 -27.62 29.83 -4.99
N VAL A 123 -28.43 30.50 -4.14
CA VAL A 123 -28.43 30.27 -2.69
C VAL A 123 -29.01 28.90 -2.36
N ASP A 124 -30.11 28.53 -3.02
CA ASP A 124 -30.73 27.21 -2.86
C ASP A 124 -29.81 26.10 -3.37
N LEU A 125 -29.17 26.28 -4.53
CA LEU A 125 -28.22 25.32 -5.09
C LEU A 125 -26.97 25.16 -4.21
N ALA A 126 -26.47 26.25 -3.62
CA ALA A 126 -25.37 26.20 -2.65
C ALA A 126 -25.76 25.41 -1.39
N ARG A 127 -26.98 25.61 -0.87
CA ARG A 127 -27.50 24.85 0.26
C ARG A 127 -27.60 23.36 -0.07
N ILE A 128 -28.12 23.01 -1.24
CA ILE A 128 -28.22 21.62 -1.72
C ILE A 128 -26.82 20.99 -1.81
N GLY A 129 -25.84 21.68 -2.41
CA GLY A 129 -24.47 21.18 -2.49
C GLY A 129 -23.84 20.90 -1.12
N ASN A 130 -24.02 21.81 -0.17
CA ASN A 130 -23.54 21.63 1.21
C ASN A 130 -24.20 20.43 1.91
N GLN A 131 -25.51 20.23 1.72
CA GLN A 131 -26.23 19.09 2.28
C GLN A 131 -25.80 17.76 1.66
N ALA A 132 -25.52 17.73 0.36
CA ALA A 132 -25.10 16.53 -0.36
C ALA A 132 -23.66 16.10 -0.05
N ALA A 133 -22.76 17.04 0.29
CA ALA A 133 -21.34 16.75 0.51
C ALA A 133 -21.08 15.75 1.65
N GLY A 134 -21.95 15.71 2.67
CA GLY A 134 -21.94 14.73 3.75
C GLY A 134 -22.03 13.28 3.26
N PRO A 135 -23.20 12.89 2.73
CA PRO A 135 -23.43 11.57 2.14
C PRO A 135 -22.43 11.19 1.05
N ILE A 136 -22.08 12.13 0.15
CA ILE A 136 -21.13 11.85 -0.95
C ILE A 136 -19.74 11.48 -0.40
N ALA A 137 -19.22 12.21 0.58
CA ALA A 137 -17.92 11.86 1.17
C ALA A 137 -17.95 10.48 1.84
N THR A 138 -19.05 10.16 2.54
CA THR A 138 -19.24 8.85 3.18
C THR A 138 -19.23 7.72 2.14
N LEU A 139 -19.94 7.93 1.01
CA LEU A 139 -19.93 7.01 -0.12
C LEU A 139 -18.52 6.80 -0.68
N LEU A 140 -17.76 7.89 -0.90
CA LEU A 140 -16.38 7.82 -1.41
C LEU A 140 -15.46 7.05 -0.47
N THR A 141 -15.54 7.29 0.85
CA THR A 141 -14.79 6.53 1.85
C THR A 141 -15.14 5.04 1.81
N GLY A 142 -16.41 4.69 1.65
CA GLY A 142 -16.85 3.30 1.49
C GLY A 142 -16.29 2.64 0.22
N ILE A 143 -16.30 3.35 -0.90
CA ILE A 143 -15.71 2.88 -2.17
C ILE A 143 -14.20 2.66 -2.02
N GLU A 144 -13.48 3.56 -1.38
CA GLU A 144 -12.05 3.42 -1.13
C GLU A 144 -11.71 2.24 -0.22
N ALA A 145 -12.52 2.01 0.82
CA ALA A 145 -12.37 0.87 1.71
C ALA A 145 -12.58 -0.45 0.94
N ALA A 146 -13.67 -0.56 0.18
CA ALA A 146 -13.95 -1.72 -0.66
C ALA A 146 -12.85 -1.94 -1.71
N ARG A 147 -12.31 -0.87 -2.31
CA ARG A 147 -11.20 -0.95 -3.27
C ARG A 147 -9.95 -1.50 -2.61
N ARG A 148 -9.56 -0.99 -1.44
CA ARG A 148 -8.42 -1.49 -0.65
C ARG A 148 -8.57 -2.96 -0.28
N GLU A 149 -9.78 -3.39 0.04
CA GLU A 149 -10.09 -4.80 0.30
C GLU A 149 -10.05 -5.66 -0.97
N SER A 150 -10.47 -5.13 -2.12
CA SER A 150 -10.45 -5.88 -3.38
C SER A 150 -9.11 -5.86 -4.13
N ASP A 151 -8.09 -5.15 -3.65
CA ASP A 151 -6.82 -4.99 -4.37
C ASP A 151 -6.05 -6.33 -4.46
N PRO A 152 -5.87 -6.91 -5.65
CA PRO A 152 -5.18 -8.19 -5.83
C PRO A 152 -3.67 -8.13 -5.53
N THR A 153 -3.09 -6.94 -5.43
CA THR A 153 -1.71 -6.72 -4.97
C THR A 153 -1.61 -6.58 -3.45
N SER A 154 -2.74 -6.43 -2.76
CA SER A 154 -2.79 -6.39 -1.30
C SER A 154 -2.39 -7.73 -0.71
N LEU A 155 -1.26 -7.74 -0.01
CA LEU A 155 -0.79 -8.88 0.78
C LEU A 155 -1.74 -9.23 1.95
N VAL A 156 -2.77 -8.41 2.18
CA VAL A 156 -3.81 -8.65 3.20
C VAL A 156 -4.80 -9.74 2.76
N ASN A 157 -5.02 -9.91 1.46
CA ASN A 157 -6.12 -10.73 0.91
C ASN A 157 -5.66 -11.91 0.04
N ARG A 158 -4.36 -12.19 -0.01
CA ARG A 158 -3.81 -13.41 -0.62
C ARG A 158 -2.71 -14.00 0.25
N PRO A 159 -2.45 -15.31 0.16
CA PRO A 159 -1.30 -15.91 0.84
C PRO A 159 0.00 -15.24 0.41
N ILE A 160 0.81 -14.85 1.40
CA ILE A 160 2.10 -14.21 1.20
C ILE A 160 3.08 -15.22 0.62
N ARG A 161 3.74 -14.89 -0.47
CA ARG A 161 4.72 -15.75 -1.14
C ARG A 161 6.12 -15.40 -0.68
N VAL A 162 6.87 -16.38 -0.19
CA VAL A 162 8.24 -16.17 0.32
C VAL A 162 9.21 -17.08 -0.41
N ALA A 163 10.27 -16.50 -0.98
CA ALA A 163 11.39 -17.26 -1.51
C ALA A 163 12.48 -17.41 -0.44
N VAL A 164 12.93 -18.65 -0.20
CA VAL A 164 14.04 -18.92 0.72
C VAL A 164 15.32 -19.11 -0.08
N LYS A 165 16.26 -18.18 0.03
CA LYS A 165 17.60 -18.32 -0.58
C LYS A 165 18.41 -19.42 0.12
N PRO A 166 19.44 -19.97 -0.52
CA PRO A 166 20.41 -20.82 0.15
C PRO A 166 20.97 -20.14 1.41
N VAL A 167 21.14 -20.91 2.48
CA VAL A 167 21.87 -20.46 3.68
C VAL A 167 23.36 -20.57 3.40
N THR A 168 24.18 -19.74 4.05
CA THR A 168 25.63 -19.73 3.86
C THR A 168 26.38 -19.70 5.18
N GLY A 169 27.54 -20.36 5.23
CA GLY A 169 28.53 -20.22 6.29
C GLY A 169 28.39 -21.21 7.44
N ALA A 170 27.41 -22.10 7.41
CA ALA A 170 27.28 -23.14 8.43
C ALA A 170 28.31 -24.26 8.20
N PRO A 171 28.96 -24.78 9.26
CA PRO A 171 29.77 -25.99 9.16
C PRO A 171 28.92 -27.25 8.88
N GLY A 172 29.58 -28.32 8.44
CA GLY A 172 28.93 -29.61 8.17
C GLY A 172 27.88 -29.51 7.07
N ASP A 173 26.68 -30.05 7.30
CA ASP A 173 25.53 -29.95 6.39
C ASP A 173 24.55 -28.81 6.76
N GLY A 174 24.97 -27.90 7.65
CA GLY A 174 24.11 -26.91 8.27
C GLY A 174 23.40 -25.97 7.29
N ASP A 175 24.06 -25.56 6.21
CA ASP A 175 23.46 -24.67 5.21
C ASP A 175 22.25 -25.34 4.55
N ALA A 176 22.40 -26.60 4.14
CA ALA A 176 21.33 -27.38 3.55
C ALA A 176 20.24 -27.72 4.57
N ALA A 177 20.62 -28.08 5.79
CA ALA A 177 19.68 -28.41 6.86
C ALA A 177 18.80 -27.21 7.24
N LEU A 178 19.39 -26.04 7.49
CA LEU A 178 18.67 -24.81 7.85
C LEU A 178 17.78 -24.32 6.71
N ALA A 179 18.28 -24.30 5.47
CA ALA A 179 17.48 -23.87 4.32
C ALA A 179 16.26 -24.77 4.09
N ARG A 180 16.41 -26.08 4.35
CA ARG A 180 15.33 -27.05 4.18
C ARG A 180 14.32 -26.96 5.33
N GLN A 181 14.77 -26.78 6.57
CA GLN A 181 13.86 -26.61 7.70
C GLN A 181 13.09 -25.28 7.64
N MET A 182 13.73 -24.19 7.25
CA MET A 182 13.03 -22.90 7.05
C MET A 182 11.88 -23.04 6.02
N ARG A 183 12.09 -23.78 4.93
CA ARG A 183 11.03 -24.07 3.95
C ARG A 183 9.87 -24.91 4.51
N LEU A 184 10.12 -25.71 5.55
CA LEU A 184 9.10 -26.53 6.21
C LEU A 184 8.34 -25.76 7.31
N GLU A 185 8.98 -24.78 7.94
CA GLU A 185 8.38 -24.00 9.04
C GLU A 185 7.51 -22.84 8.54
N LEU A 186 7.94 -22.09 7.50
CA LEU A 186 7.17 -20.95 6.99
C LEU A 186 5.73 -21.30 6.55
N PRO A 187 5.45 -22.45 5.90
CA PRO A 187 4.08 -22.85 5.57
C PRO A 187 3.15 -23.03 6.77
N LYS A 188 3.69 -23.43 7.92
CA LYS A 188 2.91 -23.58 9.16
C LYS A 188 2.38 -22.24 9.68
N LEU A 189 2.98 -21.13 9.22
CA LEU A 189 2.60 -19.75 9.56
C LEU A 189 1.70 -19.12 8.48
N GLY A 190 1.21 -19.90 7.51
CA GLY A 190 0.33 -19.41 6.44
C GLY A 190 1.05 -18.75 5.26
N LEU A 191 2.38 -18.87 5.19
CA LEU A 191 3.21 -18.35 4.10
C LEU A 191 3.35 -19.42 3.00
N VAL A 192 3.30 -19.02 1.74
CA VAL A 192 3.54 -19.93 0.60
C VAL A 192 4.99 -19.84 0.18
N VAL A 193 5.75 -20.92 0.39
CA VAL A 193 7.15 -20.97 -0.01
C VAL A 193 7.28 -21.18 -1.52
N GLN A 194 8.19 -20.42 -2.14
CA GLN A 194 8.55 -20.53 -3.55
C GLN A 194 10.02 -20.94 -3.71
N ASP A 195 10.32 -21.66 -4.79
CA ASP A 195 11.70 -22.09 -5.10
C ASP A 195 12.57 -20.97 -5.66
N GLN A 196 11.96 -19.98 -6.33
CA GLN A 196 12.64 -18.86 -6.95
C GLN A 196 12.14 -17.52 -6.39
N PRO A 197 13.01 -16.49 -6.30
CA PRO A 197 12.61 -15.14 -5.93
C PRO A 197 11.61 -14.50 -6.91
N ALA A 198 11.60 -14.94 -8.16
CA ALA A 198 10.68 -14.43 -9.17
C ALA A 198 9.23 -14.74 -8.77
N GLY A 199 8.42 -13.68 -8.57
CA GLY A 199 7.02 -13.81 -8.15
C GLY A 199 6.82 -14.07 -6.65
N ALA A 200 7.87 -13.98 -5.84
CA ALA A 200 7.77 -13.92 -4.39
C ALA A 200 7.55 -12.47 -3.92
N ASP A 201 6.78 -12.31 -2.85
CA ASP A 201 6.52 -11.03 -2.21
C ASP A 201 7.68 -10.62 -1.32
N PHE A 202 8.33 -11.62 -0.72
CA PHE A 202 9.51 -11.46 0.14
C PHE A 202 10.57 -12.50 -0.18
N THR A 203 11.82 -12.16 0.08
CA THR A 203 12.94 -13.10 0.03
C THR A 203 13.63 -13.15 1.38
N VAL A 204 13.88 -14.37 1.86
CA VAL A 204 14.57 -14.65 3.12
C VAL A 204 15.94 -15.25 2.82
N ALA A 205 16.99 -14.73 3.44
CA ALA A 205 18.36 -15.24 3.28
C ALA A 205 19.00 -15.48 4.65
N GLY A 206 19.60 -16.66 4.84
CA GLY A 206 20.28 -17.04 6.08
C GLY A 206 21.80 -16.95 5.96
N GLN A 207 22.45 -16.47 7.00
CA GLN A 207 23.90 -16.47 7.16
C GLN A 207 24.26 -16.99 8.55
N VAL A 208 25.19 -17.94 8.61
CA VAL A 208 25.76 -18.48 9.85
C VAL A 208 27.19 -18.00 9.99
N ILE A 209 27.52 -17.52 11.19
CA ILE A 209 28.85 -17.05 11.55
C ILE A 209 29.26 -17.82 12.80
N ALA A 210 30.31 -18.64 12.69
CA ALA A 210 30.89 -19.36 13.81
C ALA A 210 32.25 -18.77 14.16
N THR A 211 32.45 -18.39 15.42
CA THR A 211 33.69 -17.79 15.93
C THR A 211 34.18 -18.56 17.17
N PRO A 212 35.49 -18.88 17.27
CA PRO A 212 36.02 -19.52 18.47
C PRO A 212 35.81 -18.67 19.72
N ALA A 213 35.45 -19.31 20.83
CA ALA A 213 35.29 -18.70 22.15
C ALA A 213 36.21 -19.39 23.19
N ALA A 214 36.33 -18.79 24.37
CA ALA A 214 37.17 -19.34 25.44
C ALA A 214 36.65 -20.71 25.90
N GLY A 215 37.53 -21.55 26.47
CA GLY A 215 37.09 -22.82 27.08
C GLY A 215 36.60 -23.88 26.08
N HIS A 216 37.19 -23.95 24.88
CA HIS A 216 36.81 -24.91 23.83
C HIS A 216 35.34 -24.76 23.38
N GLN A 217 34.83 -23.54 23.42
CA GLN A 217 33.50 -23.18 22.93
C GLN A 217 33.58 -22.49 21.56
N VAL A 218 32.44 -22.43 20.89
CA VAL A 218 32.22 -21.70 19.64
C VAL A 218 30.97 -20.86 19.81
N HIS A 219 31.10 -19.57 19.54
CA HIS A 219 29.97 -18.65 19.44
C HIS A 219 29.40 -18.70 18.02
N VAL A 220 28.10 -18.97 17.92
CA VAL A 220 27.39 -19.18 16.66
C VAL A 220 26.29 -18.13 16.56
N GLU A 221 26.40 -17.28 15.55
CA GLU A 221 25.40 -16.29 15.20
C GLU A 221 24.71 -16.69 13.91
N ILE A 222 23.39 -16.75 13.93
CA ILE A 222 22.55 -17.07 12.76
C ILE A 222 21.69 -15.85 12.46
N ARG A 223 21.88 -15.28 11.26
CA ARG A 223 21.20 -14.08 10.79
C ARG A 223 20.27 -14.44 9.65
N TRP A 224 19.00 -14.05 9.76
CA TRP A 224 18.02 -14.17 8.69
C TRP A 224 17.60 -12.78 8.23
N GLY A 225 18.00 -12.37 7.04
CA GLY A 225 17.58 -11.12 6.43
C GLY A 225 16.30 -11.30 5.61
N VAL A 226 15.40 -10.32 5.69
CA VAL A 226 14.15 -10.28 4.91
C VAL A 226 14.16 -9.05 4.01
N ILE A 227 13.96 -9.27 2.71
CA ILE A 227 13.79 -8.19 1.74
C ILE A 227 12.43 -8.31 1.04
N ASP A 228 11.86 -7.20 0.61
CA ASP A 228 10.67 -7.20 -0.24
C ASP A 228 10.98 -7.49 -1.72
N ALA A 229 9.95 -7.61 -2.54
CA ALA A 229 10.07 -7.82 -3.99
C ALA A 229 10.81 -6.69 -4.73
N SER A 230 10.90 -5.48 -4.15
CA SER A 230 11.66 -4.36 -4.71
C SER A 230 13.14 -4.37 -4.30
N GLY A 231 13.53 -5.28 -3.41
CA GLY A 231 14.88 -5.41 -2.87
C GLY A 231 15.13 -4.55 -1.62
N HIS A 232 14.08 -3.98 -1.01
CA HIS A 232 14.21 -3.20 0.21
C HIS A 232 14.42 -4.10 1.44
N ASP A 233 15.40 -3.78 2.28
CA ASP A 233 15.65 -4.48 3.56
C ASP A 233 14.56 -4.13 4.58
N LEU A 234 13.80 -5.13 4.99
CA LEU A 234 12.71 -5.00 5.97
C LEU A 234 13.17 -5.26 7.40
N GLY A 235 14.37 -5.82 7.56
CA GLY A 235 14.93 -6.19 8.84
C GLY A 235 15.53 -7.59 8.85
N ARG A 236 16.00 -7.97 10.04
CA ARG A 236 16.67 -9.25 10.26
C ARG A 236 16.31 -9.87 11.60
N VAL A 237 16.31 -11.19 11.64
CA VAL A 237 16.25 -12.00 12.87
C VAL A 237 17.65 -12.49 13.17
N VAL A 238 18.09 -12.35 14.42
CA VAL A 238 19.42 -12.80 14.88
C VAL A 238 19.24 -13.76 16.05
N GLN A 239 19.86 -14.93 15.94
CA GLN A 239 19.95 -15.93 17.00
C GLN A 239 21.42 -16.12 17.37
N LEU A 240 21.73 -16.09 18.66
CA LEU A 240 23.09 -16.21 19.18
C LEU A 240 23.13 -17.39 20.15
N ASN A 241 24.03 -18.34 19.91
CA ASN A 241 24.22 -19.52 20.74
C ASN A 241 25.71 -19.75 21.01
N GLU A 242 26.03 -20.37 22.13
CA GLU A 242 27.39 -20.84 22.45
C GLU A 242 27.34 -22.36 22.63
N VAL A 243 28.23 -23.07 21.91
CA VAL A 243 28.25 -24.53 21.88
C VAL A 243 29.68 -25.05 21.98
N PRO A 244 29.89 -26.28 22.48
CA PRO A 244 31.21 -26.89 22.46
C PRO A 244 31.77 -26.98 21.03
N ALA A 245 33.09 -26.77 20.89
CA ALA A 245 33.74 -26.88 19.60
C ALA A 245 33.59 -28.30 19.02
N GLY A 246 33.34 -28.40 17.72
CA GLY A 246 33.18 -29.67 17.02
C GLY A 246 31.74 -30.21 16.99
N THR A 247 30.84 -29.74 17.86
CA THR A 247 29.43 -30.19 17.91
C THR A 247 28.68 -29.94 16.59
N LEU A 248 29.07 -28.91 15.83
CA LEU A 248 28.40 -28.50 14.60
C LEU A 248 29.10 -28.95 13.31
N ASN A 249 30.13 -29.79 13.39
CA ASN A 249 30.89 -30.21 12.20
C ASN A 249 30.20 -31.35 11.42
N GLY A 250 29.19 -31.98 12.03
CA GLY A 250 28.47 -33.14 11.47
C GLY A 250 27.08 -32.77 10.96
N PHE A 251 26.09 -33.61 11.32
CA PHE A 251 24.71 -33.45 10.88
C PHE A 251 23.93 -32.48 11.77
N TRP A 252 23.28 -31.51 11.16
CA TRP A 252 22.49 -30.46 11.81
C TRP A 252 21.02 -30.80 11.96
N ALA A 253 20.57 -31.99 11.53
CA ALA A 253 19.15 -32.32 11.37
C ALA A 253 18.25 -31.86 12.52
N ASP A 254 18.57 -32.24 13.77
CA ASP A 254 17.75 -31.92 14.94
C ASP A 254 17.91 -30.46 15.38
N ILE A 255 19.14 -29.91 15.29
CA ILE A 255 19.46 -28.53 15.64
C ILE A 255 18.74 -27.57 14.69
N ALA A 256 18.75 -27.87 13.40
CA ALA A 256 18.14 -27.06 12.36
C ALA A 256 16.62 -26.97 12.52
N VAL A 257 15.94 -27.99 13.07
CA VAL A 257 14.50 -27.94 13.35
C VAL A 257 14.21 -26.82 14.35
N VAL A 258 14.89 -26.83 15.50
CA VAL A 258 14.65 -25.86 16.58
C VAL A 258 15.02 -24.45 16.13
N VAL A 259 16.20 -24.29 15.51
CA VAL A 259 16.68 -23.00 15.02
C VAL A 259 15.73 -22.42 13.98
N ALA A 260 15.31 -23.21 12.99
CA ALA A 260 14.43 -22.75 11.93
C ALA A 260 13.01 -22.44 12.43
N GLN A 261 12.50 -23.18 13.40
CA GLN A 261 11.16 -22.93 13.97
C GLN A 261 11.10 -21.56 14.64
N GLU A 262 12.07 -21.23 15.48
CA GLU A 262 12.17 -19.91 16.11
C GLU A 262 12.38 -18.80 15.08
N ALA A 263 13.31 -19.01 14.14
CA ALA A 263 13.62 -18.05 13.10
C ALA A 263 12.42 -17.78 12.19
N ALA A 264 11.65 -18.80 11.82
CA ALA A 264 10.45 -18.66 11.00
C ALA A 264 9.40 -17.78 11.68
N GLY A 265 9.23 -17.91 13.01
CA GLY A 265 8.37 -17.03 13.79
C GLY A 265 8.80 -15.56 13.69
N GLY A 266 10.08 -15.28 13.95
CA GLY A 266 10.62 -13.91 13.85
C GLY A 266 10.57 -13.34 12.43
N VAL A 267 10.81 -14.16 11.40
CA VAL A 267 10.72 -13.77 9.99
C VAL A 267 9.28 -13.41 9.63
N ASN A 268 8.31 -14.20 10.09
CA ASN A 268 6.90 -13.88 9.89
C ASN A 268 6.54 -12.56 10.58
N ASP A 269 7.01 -12.30 11.79
CA ASP A 269 6.76 -11.01 12.47
C ASP A 269 7.30 -9.81 11.67
N VAL A 270 8.51 -9.91 11.11
CA VAL A 270 9.08 -8.86 10.24
C VAL A 270 8.17 -8.61 9.03
N ILE A 271 7.74 -9.68 8.36
CA ILE A 271 6.84 -9.62 7.21
C ILE A 271 5.51 -8.97 7.59
N GLN A 272 4.83 -9.44 8.64
CA GLN A 272 3.53 -8.93 9.05
C GLN A 272 3.60 -7.45 9.46
N ASN A 273 4.69 -7.02 10.11
CA ASN A 273 4.89 -5.62 10.46
C ASN A 273 5.04 -4.72 9.23
N SER A 274 5.66 -5.20 8.14
CA SER A 274 5.80 -4.42 6.90
C SER A 274 4.49 -4.23 6.11
N ILE A 275 3.52 -5.12 6.30
CA ILE A 275 2.23 -5.10 5.57
C ILE A 275 1.21 -4.17 6.27
N GLY A 276 1.50 -3.74 7.49
CA GLY A 276 0.56 -2.99 8.34
C GLY A 276 -0.39 -3.95 9.05
N LYS A 277 -0.23 -4.11 10.37
CA LYS A 277 -0.99 -5.08 11.19
C LYS A 277 -2.51 -4.96 10.97
N ARG A 278 -3.18 -6.09 10.71
CA ARG A 278 -4.57 -6.31 11.16
C ARG A 278 -4.58 -6.13 12.68
N LYS A 279 -5.19 -5.06 13.17
CA LYS A 279 -5.68 -4.99 14.55
C LYS A 279 -7.11 -5.50 14.59
#